data_AF-A0A2S8DEG9-F1
#
_entry.id   AF-A0A2S8DEG9-F1
#
_cell.length_a   1.000
_cell.length_b   1.000
_cell.length_c   1.000
_cell.angle_alpha   90.00
_cell.angle_beta   90.00
_cell.angle_gamma   90.00
#
_symmetry.space_group_name_H-M   'P 1'
#
loop_
_entity.id
_entity.type
_entity.pdbx_description
1 polymer ?
#
loop_
_entity_poly.entity_id
_entity_poly.type
_entity_poly.pdbx_seq_one_letter_code
_entity_poly.pdbx_strand_id
1 'polypeptide(L)'
;KNKLKTPPQSLKELVESDQNWRVIYQDPRTSTPGLGLLLWMQKVYGDDAPQAWQKLAKKTVTVTKGWSEAYGLFLKGESDLVLSYTTSPAYHILEEKKDNYAAANFSEGHYLQVEVAARTAASKQPELAQKFLQFMVSPAFQNAIPTGNWMYPVANVTLPAGFEQLTKPATTLEFTPAEVAAQRQAWISGWQRAVSR
;
A
#
# COMPACT_ATOMS: atom_id res chain seq x y z
N LYS A 1 14.86 5.00 -8.29
CA LYS A 1 15.93 6.04 -8.28
C LYS A 1 16.69 6.15 -9.61
N ASN A 2 17.09 5.06 -10.26
CA ASN A 2 17.89 5.16 -11.50
C ASN A 2 17.10 5.77 -12.68
N LYS A 3 15.83 5.42 -12.82
CA LYS A 3 14.95 5.83 -13.94
C LYS A 3 14.14 7.11 -13.66
N LEU A 4 13.88 7.42 -12.38
CA LEU A 4 13.10 8.57 -11.96
C LEU A 4 13.93 9.42 -10.99
N LYS A 5 14.44 10.55 -11.47
CA LYS A 5 15.39 11.41 -10.74
C LYS A 5 14.70 12.35 -9.75
N THR A 6 13.54 12.86 -10.13
CA THR A 6 12.72 13.78 -9.34
C THR A 6 11.34 13.15 -9.15
N PRO A 7 11.18 12.20 -8.20
CA PRO A 7 9.87 11.64 -7.89
C PRO A 7 8.99 12.70 -7.20
N PRO A 8 7.65 12.54 -7.23
CA PRO A 8 6.76 13.39 -6.46
C PRO A 8 7.09 13.32 -4.96
N GLN A 9 6.91 14.44 -4.28
CA GLN A 9 7.18 14.64 -2.85
C GLN A 9 5.89 14.77 -2.02
N SER A 10 4.73 14.68 -2.68
CA SER A 10 3.40 14.71 -2.06
C SER A 10 2.39 13.96 -2.92
N LEU A 11 1.28 13.52 -2.30
CA LEU A 11 0.18 12.91 -3.05
C LEU A 11 -0.42 13.93 -4.02
N LYS A 12 -0.54 15.18 -3.58
CA LYS A 12 -0.99 16.28 -4.43
C LYS A 12 -0.10 16.51 -5.64
N GLU A 13 1.22 16.50 -5.48
CA GLU A 13 2.14 16.65 -6.60
C GLU A 13 1.99 15.48 -7.59
N LEU A 14 1.92 14.23 -7.08
CA LEU A 14 1.69 13.06 -7.94
C LEU A 14 0.42 13.22 -8.79
N VAL A 15 -0.65 13.73 -8.21
CA VAL A 15 -1.95 13.89 -8.88
C VAL A 15 -1.96 15.09 -9.82
N GLU A 16 -1.42 16.23 -9.40
CA GLU A 16 -1.69 17.53 -10.01
C GLU A 16 -0.58 18.07 -10.91
N SER A 17 0.66 17.61 -10.74
CA SER A 17 1.80 18.07 -11.54
C SER A 17 1.61 17.79 -13.04
N ASP A 18 2.16 18.65 -13.90
CA ASP A 18 2.21 18.42 -15.35
C ASP A 18 3.28 17.39 -15.76
N GLN A 19 4.05 16.87 -14.81
CA GLN A 19 4.97 15.77 -15.05
C GLN A 19 4.21 14.51 -15.50
N ASN A 20 4.64 13.94 -16.62
CA ASN A 20 4.03 12.78 -17.27
C ASN A 20 4.43 11.45 -16.60
N TRP A 21 4.28 11.36 -15.28
CA TRP A 21 4.53 10.12 -14.55
C TRP A 21 3.49 9.07 -14.92
N ARG A 22 3.97 7.87 -15.22
CA ARG A 22 3.16 6.68 -15.46
C ARG A 22 2.94 5.94 -14.14
N VAL A 23 1.69 5.73 -13.76
CA VAL A 23 1.31 5.12 -12.47
C VAL A 23 0.53 3.83 -12.67
N ILE A 24 0.86 2.81 -11.89
CA ILE A 24 0.07 1.59 -11.75
C ILE A 24 -0.40 1.46 -10.30
N TYR A 25 -1.65 1.07 -10.09
CA TYR A 25 -2.18 0.75 -8.77
C TYR A 25 -3.21 -0.37 -8.86
N GLN A 26 -3.75 -0.81 -7.72
CA GLN A 26 -4.67 -1.93 -7.66
C GLN A 26 -6.13 -1.48 -7.47
N ASP A 27 -7.07 -2.31 -7.92
CA ASP A 27 -8.50 -2.08 -7.78
C ASP A 27 -8.92 -2.14 -6.29
N PRO A 28 -9.52 -1.06 -5.73
CA PRO A 28 -9.93 -1.00 -4.33
C PRO A 28 -11.06 -1.96 -3.96
N ARG A 29 -11.69 -2.61 -4.94
CA ARG A 29 -12.77 -3.59 -4.72
C ARG A 29 -12.22 -4.99 -4.43
N THR A 30 -10.99 -5.28 -4.86
CA THR A 30 -10.39 -6.62 -4.74
C THR A 30 -9.04 -6.64 -4.03
N SER A 31 -8.37 -5.49 -3.89
CA SER A 31 -7.03 -5.39 -3.31
C SER A 31 -7.02 -4.49 -2.08
N THR A 32 -6.44 -4.97 -0.97
CA THR A 32 -6.26 -4.18 0.24
C THR A 32 -5.32 -2.97 0.06
N PRO A 33 -4.18 -3.03 -0.67
CA PRO A 33 -3.43 -1.81 -1.00
C PRO A 33 -4.23 -0.88 -1.92
N GLY A 34 -4.99 -1.41 -2.89
CA GLY A 34 -5.91 -0.61 -3.70
C GLY A 34 -6.91 0.18 -2.84
N LEU A 35 -7.52 -0.47 -1.85
CA LEU A 35 -8.38 0.18 -0.86
C LEU A 35 -7.60 1.21 -0.02
N GLY A 36 -6.36 0.92 0.33
CA GLY A 36 -5.45 1.87 1.00
C GLY A 36 -5.29 3.17 0.22
N LEU A 37 -5.05 3.12 -1.10
CA LEU A 37 -4.97 4.35 -1.92
C LEU A 37 -6.32 5.06 -2.04
N LEU A 38 -7.43 4.33 -2.10
CA LEU A 38 -8.77 4.95 -2.05
C LEU A 38 -8.94 5.80 -0.80
N LEU A 39 -8.63 5.24 0.36
CA LEU A 39 -8.74 5.92 1.65
C LEU A 39 -7.70 7.02 1.81
N TRP A 40 -6.51 6.85 1.24
CA TRP A 40 -5.46 7.87 1.25
C TRP A 40 -5.84 9.10 0.43
N MET A 41 -6.33 8.89 -0.80
CA MET A 41 -6.87 9.96 -1.64
C MET A 41 -8.02 10.68 -0.92
N GLN A 42 -8.91 9.93 -0.25
CA GLN A 42 -9.99 10.52 0.54
C GLN A 42 -9.47 11.34 1.74
N LYS A 43 -8.43 10.91 2.44
CA LYS A 43 -7.81 11.69 3.54
C LYS A 43 -7.21 13.01 3.06
N VAL A 44 -6.62 13.03 1.87
CA VAL A 44 -5.91 14.22 1.34
C VAL A 44 -6.87 15.19 0.64
N TYR A 45 -7.88 14.67 -0.06
CA TYR A 45 -8.76 15.48 -0.91
C TYR A 45 -10.18 15.66 -0.39
N GLY A 46 -10.66 14.81 0.51
CA GLY A 46 -12.04 14.91 1.00
C GLY A 46 -13.05 14.87 -0.15
N ASP A 47 -13.90 15.89 -0.23
CA ASP A 47 -14.95 15.99 -1.25
C ASP A 47 -14.40 16.25 -2.67
N ASP A 48 -13.16 16.74 -2.78
CA ASP A 48 -12.49 16.98 -4.08
C ASP A 48 -11.88 15.70 -4.67
N ALA A 49 -11.96 14.56 -3.97
CA ALA A 49 -11.39 13.29 -4.39
C ALA A 49 -11.82 12.86 -5.81
N PRO A 50 -13.09 13.02 -6.27
CA PRO A 50 -13.48 12.68 -7.64
C PRO A 50 -12.68 13.45 -8.70
N GLN A 51 -12.41 14.74 -8.49
CA GLN A 51 -11.61 15.54 -9.41
C GLN A 51 -10.14 15.12 -9.39
N ALA A 52 -9.61 14.83 -8.19
CA ALA A 52 -8.25 14.30 -8.03
C ALA A 52 -8.07 12.96 -8.76
N TRP A 53 -9.07 12.07 -8.68
CA TRP A 53 -9.07 10.81 -9.42
C TRP A 53 -9.05 11.00 -10.94
N GLN A 54 -9.80 11.96 -11.48
CA GLN A 54 -9.75 12.26 -12.92
C GLN A 54 -8.36 12.74 -13.35
N LYS A 55 -7.67 13.54 -12.53
CA LYS A 55 -6.29 13.96 -12.79
C LYS A 55 -5.33 12.77 -12.77
N LEU A 56 -5.43 11.91 -11.75
CA LEU A 56 -4.60 10.70 -11.65
C LEU A 56 -4.90 9.68 -12.76
N ALA A 57 -6.15 9.60 -13.23
CA ALA A 57 -6.55 8.72 -14.34
C ALA A 57 -5.78 9.04 -15.62
N LYS A 58 -5.47 10.31 -15.89
CA LYS A 58 -4.65 10.73 -17.05
C LYS A 58 -3.21 10.19 -16.99
N LYS A 59 -2.72 9.87 -15.79
CA LYS A 59 -1.38 9.33 -15.49
C LYS A 59 -1.40 7.80 -15.31
N THR A 60 -2.58 7.20 -15.27
CA THR A 60 -2.75 5.78 -14.95
C THR A 60 -2.50 4.92 -16.18
N VAL A 61 -1.54 4.01 -16.09
CA VAL A 61 -1.26 3.03 -17.16
C VAL A 61 -2.29 1.90 -17.11
N THR A 62 -2.50 1.32 -15.93
CA THR A 62 -3.48 0.27 -15.71
C THR A 62 -3.84 0.15 -14.23
N VAL A 63 -4.97 -0.50 -13.96
CA VAL A 63 -5.46 -0.85 -12.63
C VAL A 63 -5.60 -2.37 -12.55
N THR A 64 -4.78 -3.02 -11.73
CA THR A 64 -4.75 -4.50 -11.62
C THR A 64 -5.69 -5.00 -10.53
N LYS A 65 -6.08 -6.28 -10.56
CA LYS A 65 -6.91 -6.84 -9.47
C LYS A 65 -6.14 -7.03 -8.16
N GLY A 66 -4.82 -7.19 -8.23
CA GLY A 66 -3.98 -7.49 -7.09
C GLY A 66 -2.57 -6.93 -7.20
N TRP A 67 -1.89 -6.87 -6.06
CA TRP A 67 -0.59 -6.23 -5.91
C TRP A 67 0.51 -6.93 -6.71
N SER A 68 0.55 -8.27 -6.72
CA SER A 68 1.62 -9.03 -7.40
C SER A 68 1.69 -8.73 -8.90
N GLU A 69 0.55 -8.58 -9.56
CA GLU A 69 0.48 -8.22 -10.98
C GLU A 69 1.00 -6.79 -11.21
N ALA A 70 0.51 -5.82 -10.41
CA ALA A 70 0.94 -4.43 -10.50
C ALA A 70 2.45 -4.28 -10.30
N TYR A 71 2.99 -4.91 -9.25
CA TYR A 71 4.42 -4.84 -8.94
C TYR A 71 5.26 -5.53 -10.03
N GLY A 72 4.79 -6.67 -10.56
CA GLY A 72 5.45 -7.35 -11.68
C GLY A 72 5.53 -6.50 -12.95
N LEU A 73 4.47 -5.76 -13.29
CA LEU A 73 4.47 -4.80 -14.42
C LEU A 73 5.45 -3.65 -14.16
N PHE A 74 5.47 -3.11 -12.96
CA PHE A 74 6.42 -2.06 -12.56
C PHE A 74 7.88 -2.52 -12.72
N LEU A 75 8.23 -3.73 -12.27
CA LEU A 75 9.58 -4.27 -12.41
C LEU A 75 9.99 -4.45 -13.89
N LYS A 76 9.03 -4.69 -14.79
CA LYS A 76 9.25 -4.76 -16.25
C LYS A 76 9.37 -3.37 -16.91
N GLY A 77 9.10 -2.29 -16.18
CA GLY A 77 9.23 -0.92 -16.67
C GLY A 77 7.97 -0.32 -17.29
N GLU A 78 6.81 -0.95 -17.08
CA GLU A 78 5.52 -0.49 -17.59
C GLU A 78 5.08 0.86 -16.98
N SER A 79 5.60 1.21 -15.80
CA SER A 79 5.31 2.47 -15.12
C SER A 79 6.54 3.06 -14.44
N ASP A 80 6.44 4.33 -14.05
CA ASP A 80 7.47 5.04 -13.30
C ASP A 80 7.26 4.87 -11.78
N LEU A 81 6.00 4.74 -11.36
CA LEU A 81 5.59 4.47 -9.99
C LEU A 81 4.57 3.33 -9.92
N VAL A 82 4.53 2.66 -8.78
CA VAL A 82 3.50 1.68 -8.42
C VAL A 82 3.04 1.91 -6.98
N LEU A 83 1.75 1.72 -6.71
CA LEU A 83 1.25 1.67 -5.34
C LEU A 83 1.79 0.42 -4.64
N SER A 84 2.57 0.63 -3.59
CA SER A 84 3.19 -0.40 -2.76
C SER A 84 3.48 0.17 -1.36
N TYR A 85 4.27 -0.56 -0.57
CA TYR A 85 4.57 -0.21 0.81
C TYR A 85 5.95 0.44 0.97
N THR A 86 6.12 1.20 2.06
CA THR A 86 7.41 1.82 2.43
C THR A 86 8.51 0.79 2.70
N THR A 87 8.12 -0.46 3.00
CA THR A 87 8.98 -1.60 3.24
C THR A 87 9.37 -2.38 1.99
N SER A 88 8.70 -2.16 0.84
CA SER A 88 9.02 -2.88 -0.41
C SER A 88 10.50 -2.77 -0.84
N PRO A 89 11.22 -1.65 -0.65
CA PRO A 89 12.65 -1.58 -0.97
C PRO A 89 13.51 -2.60 -0.19
N ALA A 90 13.10 -3.06 0.99
CA ALA A 90 13.87 -4.03 1.75
C ALA A 90 14.06 -5.36 1.00
N TYR A 91 13.04 -5.80 0.24
CA TYR A 91 13.18 -6.99 -0.62
C TYR A 91 14.36 -6.85 -1.57
N HIS A 92 14.44 -5.71 -2.27
CA HIS A 92 15.50 -5.49 -3.25
C HIS A 92 16.87 -5.35 -2.59
N ILE A 93 16.96 -4.70 -1.43
CA ILE A 93 18.21 -4.54 -0.69
C ILE A 93 18.72 -5.90 -0.20
N LEU A 94 17.86 -6.71 0.42
CA LEU A 94 18.26 -7.96 1.08
C LEU A 94 18.40 -9.11 0.08
N GLU A 95 17.43 -9.31 -0.81
CA GLU A 95 17.41 -10.47 -1.71
C GLU A 95 18.17 -10.22 -3.01
N GLU A 96 18.02 -9.03 -3.59
CA GLU A 96 18.60 -8.71 -4.91
C GLU A 96 19.90 -7.91 -4.83
N LYS A 97 20.32 -7.47 -3.64
CA LYS A 97 21.46 -6.57 -3.42
C LYS A 97 21.37 -5.28 -4.24
N LYS A 98 20.15 -4.76 -4.40
CA LYS A 98 19.81 -3.56 -5.17
C LYS A 98 19.29 -2.45 -4.27
N ASP A 99 19.96 -1.31 -4.31
CA ASP A 99 19.59 -0.12 -3.55
C ASP A 99 18.81 0.91 -4.37
N ASN A 100 18.51 0.63 -5.65
CA ASN A 100 17.97 1.61 -6.59
C ASN A 100 16.43 1.76 -6.55
N TYR A 101 15.74 0.94 -5.75
CA TYR A 101 14.31 1.04 -5.44
C TYR A 101 14.10 1.86 -4.16
N ALA A 102 13.03 2.64 -4.12
CA ALA A 102 12.71 3.49 -2.97
C ALA A 102 11.21 3.75 -2.92
N ALA A 103 10.69 4.00 -1.73
CA ALA A 103 9.35 4.54 -1.53
C ALA A 103 9.39 6.08 -1.57
N ALA A 104 8.47 6.70 -2.29
CA ALA A 104 8.36 8.15 -2.34
C ALA A 104 7.73 8.66 -1.03
N ASN A 105 8.44 9.55 -0.32
CA ASN A 105 8.00 10.06 0.97
C ASN A 105 7.09 11.28 0.80
N PHE A 106 5.77 11.07 0.82
CA PHE A 106 4.79 12.13 0.65
C PHE A 106 4.55 12.94 1.93
N SER A 107 4.52 14.27 1.78
CA SER A 107 4.45 15.24 2.88
C SER A 107 3.14 15.21 3.67
N GLU A 108 2.02 14.81 3.06
CA GLU A 108 0.74 14.64 3.75
C GLU A 108 0.74 13.46 4.74
N GLY A 109 1.72 12.56 4.63
CA GLY A 109 1.75 11.30 5.35
C GLY A 109 1.25 10.13 4.53
N HIS A 110 1.35 8.94 5.11
CA HIS A 110 1.02 7.67 4.46
C HIS A 110 -0.09 6.96 5.21
N TYR A 111 -0.93 6.22 4.48
CA TYR A 111 -2.04 5.50 5.08
C TYR A 111 -1.58 4.18 5.71
N LEU A 112 -1.96 3.95 6.97
CA LEU A 112 -1.60 2.74 7.72
C LEU A 112 -2.41 1.53 7.23
N GLN A 113 -1.75 0.38 7.16
CA GLN A 113 -2.42 -0.91 7.01
C GLN A 113 -2.00 -1.85 8.14
N VAL A 114 -3.00 -2.44 8.79
CA VAL A 114 -2.82 -3.56 9.72
C VAL A 114 -3.52 -4.78 9.14
N GLU A 115 -2.73 -5.79 8.76
CA GLU A 115 -3.28 -7.07 8.30
C GLU A 115 -3.73 -7.90 9.51
N VAL A 116 -4.91 -8.52 9.40
CA VAL A 116 -5.54 -9.26 10.50
C VAL A 116 -5.90 -10.67 10.08
N ALA A 117 -5.98 -11.57 11.07
CA ALA A 117 -6.57 -12.89 10.91
C ALA A 117 -7.60 -13.14 12.01
N ALA A 118 -8.62 -13.93 11.69
CA ALA A 118 -9.66 -14.34 12.62
C ALA A 118 -10.06 -15.78 12.35
N ARG A 119 -10.51 -16.49 13.40
CA ARG A 119 -11.10 -17.82 13.23
C ARG A 119 -12.53 -17.68 12.70
N THR A 120 -12.96 -18.63 11.88
CA THR A 120 -14.37 -18.70 11.49
C THR A 120 -15.21 -19.17 12.67
N ALA A 121 -16.40 -18.59 12.84
CA ALA A 121 -17.33 -19.00 13.90
C ALA A 121 -17.76 -20.48 13.76
N ALA A 122 -17.90 -20.94 12.51
CA ALA A 122 -18.29 -22.30 12.15
C ALA A 122 -17.11 -23.28 12.02
N SER A 123 -15.91 -22.92 12.51
CA SER A 123 -14.75 -23.82 12.45
C SER A 123 -15.05 -25.13 13.17
N LYS A 124 -14.78 -26.26 12.50
CA LYS A 124 -14.82 -27.60 13.12
C LYS A 124 -13.61 -27.88 14.01
N GLN A 125 -12.65 -26.95 14.06
CA GLN A 125 -11.44 -27.04 14.88
C GLN A 125 -11.20 -25.71 15.61
N PRO A 126 -12.13 -25.27 16.50
CA PRO A 126 -12.05 -23.95 17.12
C PRO A 126 -10.82 -23.80 18.02
N GLU A 127 -10.43 -24.84 18.75
CA GLU A 127 -9.24 -24.84 19.61
C GLU A 127 -7.95 -24.75 18.79
N LEU A 128 -7.88 -25.46 17.66
CA LEU A 128 -6.71 -25.41 16.77
C LEU A 128 -6.58 -24.04 16.11
N ALA A 129 -7.70 -23.45 15.64
CA ALA A 129 -7.71 -22.11 15.08
C ALA A 129 -7.26 -21.07 16.12
N GLN A 130 -7.70 -21.19 17.37
CA GLN A 130 -7.25 -20.32 18.45
C GLN A 130 -5.75 -20.49 18.74
N LYS A 131 -5.23 -21.72 18.79
CA LYS A 131 -3.79 -21.99 18.92
C LYS A 131 -2.99 -21.36 17.80
N PHE A 132 -3.49 -21.43 16.57
CA PHE A 132 -2.83 -20.81 15.41
C PHE A 132 -2.79 -19.27 15.53
N LEU A 133 -3.90 -18.63 15.90
CA LEU A 133 -3.90 -17.17 16.11
C LEU A 133 -2.97 -16.73 17.25
N GLN A 134 -2.88 -17.53 18.32
CA GLN A 134 -1.92 -17.29 19.40
C GLN A 134 -0.46 -17.46 18.95
N PHE A 135 -0.20 -18.46 18.11
CA PHE A 135 1.12 -18.67 17.49
C PHE A 135 1.48 -17.52 16.53
N MET A 136 0.51 -16.98 15.80
CA MET A 136 0.72 -15.89 14.84
C MET A 136 1.34 -14.65 15.51
N VAL A 137 0.97 -14.36 16.76
CA VAL A 137 1.54 -13.23 17.52
C VAL A 137 2.76 -13.61 18.38
N SER A 138 3.24 -14.85 18.27
CA SER A 138 4.45 -15.29 18.97
C SER A 138 5.73 -14.92 18.20
N PRO A 139 6.90 -14.85 18.86
CA PRO A 139 8.16 -14.58 18.20
C PRO A 139 8.48 -15.53 17.04
N ALA A 140 8.08 -16.80 17.14
CA ALA A 140 8.35 -17.80 16.12
C ALA A 140 7.71 -17.43 14.76
N PHE A 141 6.49 -16.88 14.76
CA PHE A 141 5.86 -16.36 13.56
C PHE A 141 6.37 -14.96 13.22
N GLN A 142 6.41 -14.07 14.21
CA GLN A 142 6.72 -12.65 14.01
C GLN A 142 8.14 -12.39 13.51
N ASN A 143 9.11 -13.24 13.84
CA ASN A 143 10.48 -13.14 13.33
C ASN A 143 10.59 -13.40 11.82
N ALA A 144 9.63 -14.12 11.23
CA ALA A 144 9.61 -14.40 9.79
C ALA A 144 8.94 -13.30 8.97
N ILE A 145 8.20 -12.37 9.59
CA ILE A 145 7.43 -11.35 8.89
C ILE A 145 8.28 -10.36 8.08
N PRO A 146 9.40 -9.81 8.61
CA PRO A 146 10.18 -8.81 7.89
C PRO A 146 10.69 -9.28 6.52
N THR A 147 11.20 -10.51 6.40
CA THR A 147 11.74 -11.04 5.14
C THR A 147 10.83 -12.04 4.44
N GLY A 148 9.71 -12.43 5.06
CA GLY A 148 8.69 -13.27 4.44
C GLY A 148 7.62 -12.44 3.75
N ASN A 149 6.99 -11.51 4.48
CA ASN A 149 5.90 -10.67 3.98
C ASN A 149 6.35 -9.25 3.60
N TRP A 150 7.60 -8.87 3.90
CA TRP A 150 8.13 -7.52 3.67
C TRP A 150 7.32 -6.42 4.34
N MET A 151 6.87 -6.69 5.57
CA MET A 151 6.07 -5.79 6.40
C MET A 151 6.69 -5.64 7.80
N TYR A 152 6.25 -4.63 8.54
CA TYR A 152 6.63 -4.53 9.96
C TYR A 152 5.89 -5.59 10.79
N PRO A 153 6.58 -6.25 11.73
CA PRO A 153 5.96 -7.17 12.68
C PRO A 153 5.15 -6.39 13.73
N VAL A 154 4.08 -7.00 14.25
CA VAL A 154 3.27 -6.44 15.35
C VAL A 154 3.94 -6.59 16.71
N ALA A 155 4.79 -7.62 16.88
CA ALA A 155 5.60 -7.81 18.07
C ALA A 155 6.91 -7.01 18.00
N ASN A 156 7.43 -6.62 19.16
CA ASN A 156 8.74 -6.00 19.28
C ASN A 156 9.84 -7.03 18.98
N VAL A 157 10.42 -6.95 17.79
CA VAL A 157 11.55 -7.78 17.34
C VAL A 157 12.62 -6.89 16.71
N THR A 158 13.88 -7.34 16.77
CA THR A 158 14.97 -6.68 16.06
C THR A 158 14.79 -6.90 14.57
N LEU A 159 14.69 -5.81 13.80
CA LEU A 159 14.57 -5.90 12.34
C LEU A 159 15.92 -6.34 11.72
N PRO A 160 15.90 -7.08 10.61
CA PRO A 160 17.11 -7.42 9.87
C PRO A 160 17.87 -6.18 9.37
N ALA A 161 19.19 -6.32 9.20
CA ALA A 161 20.01 -5.29 8.57
C ALA A 161 19.50 -4.97 7.15
N GLY A 162 19.47 -3.69 6.80
CA GLY A 162 18.86 -3.13 5.60
C GLY A 162 17.53 -2.42 5.86
N PHE A 163 16.81 -2.76 6.94
CA PHE A 163 15.57 -2.07 7.32
C PHE A 163 15.81 -0.65 7.84
N GLU A 164 17.00 -0.37 8.39
CA GLU A 164 17.42 0.98 8.81
C GLU A 164 17.52 1.98 7.66
N GLN A 165 17.64 1.50 6.42
CA GLN A 165 17.67 2.33 5.21
C GLN A 165 16.28 2.74 4.75
N LEU A 166 15.22 2.15 5.30
CA LEU A 166 13.85 2.46 4.96
C LEU A 166 13.38 3.71 5.69
N THR A 167 12.57 4.52 5.01
CA THR A 167 11.94 5.68 5.65
C THR A 167 10.60 5.30 6.27
N LYS A 168 10.44 5.60 7.57
CA LYS A 168 9.12 5.60 8.21
C LYS A 168 8.41 6.94 7.91
N PRO A 169 7.12 6.92 7.54
CA PRO A 169 6.35 8.14 7.33
C PRO A 169 6.39 9.05 8.56
N ALA A 170 6.58 10.35 8.35
CA ALA A 170 6.53 11.33 9.44
C ALA A 170 5.10 11.49 10.02
N THR A 171 4.10 11.35 9.15
CA THR A 171 2.68 11.42 9.50
C THR A 171 2.01 10.11 9.08
N THR A 172 1.22 9.54 10.00
CA THR A 172 0.40 8.35 9.74
C THR A 172 -1.06 8.77 9.59
N LEU A 173 -1.70 8.31 8.52
CA LEU A 173 -3.10 8.57 8.22
C LEU A 173 -3.92 7.29 8.42
N GLU A 174 -5.07 7.41 9.05
CA GLU A 174 -6.00 6.29 9.23
C GLU A 174 -7.43 6.81 9.44
N PHE A 175 -8.41 6.13 8.85
CA PHE A 175 -9.82 6.24 9.25
C PHE A 175 -10.14 5.13 10.25
N THR A 176 -11.07 5.41 11.15
CA THR A 176 -11.64 4.37 12.01
C THR A 176 -12.38 3.32 11.16
N PRO A 177 -12.48 2.06 11.64
CA PRO A 177 -13.25 1.03 10.95
C PRO A 177 -14.71 1.43 10.67
N ALA A 178 -15.33 2.19 11.58
CA ALA A 178 -16.71 2.66 11.44
C ALA A 178 -16.88 3.69 10.31
N GLU A 179 -15.96 4.66 10.20
CA GLU A 179 -15.97 5.64 9.10
C GLU A 179 -15.81 4.94 7.74
N VAL A 180 -14.87 4.01 7.63
CA VAL A 180 -14.68 3.23 6.39
C VAL A 180 -15.93 2.42 6.08
N ALA A 181 -16.51 1.72 7.04
CA ALA A 181 -17.72 0.92 6.81
C ALA A 181 -18.90 1.78 6.31
N ALA A 182 -19.06 2.99 6.86
CA ALA A 182 -20.16 3.89 6.49
C ALA A 182 -20.02 4.48 5.08
N GLN A 183 -18.79 4.77 4.63
CA GLN A 183 -18.56 5.60 3.43
C GLN A 183 -17.92 4.85 2.26
N ARG A 184 -17.28 3.68 2.50
CA ARG A 184 -16.48 2.97 1.48
C ARG A 184 -17.24 2.73 0.17
N GLN A 185 -18.52 2.37 0.25
CA GLN A 185 -19.31 2.10 -0.96
C GLN A 185 -19.48 3.36 -1.83
N ALA A 186 -19.72 4.51 -1.21
CA ALA A 186 -19.83 5.79 -1.91
C ALA A 186 -18.49 6.19 -2.52
N TRP A 187 -17.39 6.09 -1.78
CA TRP A 187 -16.05 6.41 -2.27
C TRP A 187 -15.60 5.49 -3.41
N ILE A 188 -15.84 4.17 -3.33
CA ILE A 188 -15.58 3.23 -4.43
C ILE A 188 -16.37 3.64 -5.68
N SER A 189 -17.66 3.99 -5.53
CA SER A 189 -18.50 4.40 -6.65
C SER A 189 -18.02 5.72 -7.27
N GLY A 190 -17.57 6.67 -6.43
CA GLY A 190 -16.97 7.92 -6.87
C GLY A 190 -15.68 7.71 -7.65
N TRP A 191 -14.77 6.90 -7.11
CA TRP A 191 -13.54 6.47 -7.81
C TRP A 191 -13.84 5.82 -9.15
N GLN A 192 -14.73 4.82 -9.18
CA GLN A 192 -15.03 4.07 -10.40
C GLN A 192 -15.56 5.01 -11.51
N ARG A 193 -16.48 5.92 -11.19
CA ARG A 193 -16.96 6.92 -12.16
C ARG A 193 -15.89 7.91 -12.60
N ALA A 194 -14.96 8.27 -11.73
CA ALA A 194 -13.91 9.24 -12.03
C ALA A 194 -12.79 8.67 -12.91
N VAL A 195 -12.51 7.37 -12.83
CA VAL A 195 -11.39 6.74 -13.56
C VAL A 195 -11.82 5.86 -14.74
N SER A 196 -13.12 5.52 -14.84
CA SER A 196 -13.66 4.81 -16.00
C SER A 196 -14.01 5.80 -17.12
N ARG A 197 -13.71 5.43 -18.36
CA ARG A 197 -14.13 6.18 -19.55
C ARG A 197 -15.60 5.92 -19.87
#